data_AF-A0A960D7R8-F1
#
_entry.id   AF-A0A960D7R8-F1
#
_cell.length_a   1.000
_cell.length_b   1.000
_cell.length_c   1.000
_cell.angle_alpha   90.00
_cell.angle_beta   90.00
_cell.angle_gamma   90.00
#
_symmetry.space_group_name_H-M   'P 1'
#
loop_
_entity.id
_entity.type
_entity.pdbx_description
1 polymer ?
#
loop_
_entity_poly.entity_id
_entity_poly.type
_entity_poly.pdbx_seq_one_letter_code
_entity_poly.pdbx_strand_id
1 'polypeptide(L)'
;VLKYDEVMNQQRKVIYAERRRILEGENLAEQAHQMLVDVMTAYVDGATAEGYAEDWDLEKLWEGLRQLYPVGIDHHDLVDSDAVGEVGELTRQELFDALIADAERAYAEREAEIEAIAGEGAMRQLERNVLLSVLDRKWREHLYEMDYLREGIGLRGLAQQRPEVEYAREGYDMFIGMLEGMKEESVGFLFNVSVEAAPGPAVSPMAAPPGLAEFAAAAAESNKGGVATKQRPAPSAALRAKGVGNDAPPLTYSGPSEDGGVEVTRSGGAQKAGANGGGSRRERREAARQRGRHSKERRV
;
A
#
# COMPACT_ATOMS: atom_id res chain seq x y z
N VAL A 1 -18.77 -16.40 22.03
CA VAL A 1 -18.75 -15.64 20.75
C VAL A 1 -18.50 -14.16 21.02
N LEU A 2 -19.35 -13.47 21.80
CA LEU A 2 -19.22 -12.03 22.12
C LEU A 2 -17.84 -11.56 22.62
N LYS A 3 -17.11 -12.36 23.42
CA LYS A 3 -15.79 -11.97 23.96
C LYS A 3 -14.64 -12.08 22.96
N TYR A 4 -14.69 -13.01 22.01
CA TYR A 4 -13.69 -13.10 20.94
C TYR A 4 -13.85 -11.91 19.98
N ASP A 5 -15.10 -11.55 19.69
CA ASP A 5 -15.43 -10.42 18.83
C ASP A 5 -15.00 -9.08 19.45
N GLU A 6 -14.95 -8.98 20.79
CA GLU A 6 -14.50 -7.78 21.49
C GLU A 6 -13.03 -7.45 21.19
N VAL A 7 -12.14 -8.45 21.24
CA VAL A 7 -10.71 -8.30 20.91
C VAL A 7 -10.55 -7.79 19.47
N MET A 8 -11.18 -8.46 18.51
CA MET A 8 -11.14 -8.06 17.11
C MET A 8 -11.71 -6.65 16.87
N ASN A 9 -12.76 -6.29 17.60
CA ASN A 9 -13.36 -4.96 17.48
C ASN A 9 -12.41 -3.86 17.97
N GLN A 10 -11.66 -4.09 19.06
CA GLN A 10 -10.67 -3.12 19.53
C GLN A 10 -9.53 -2.93 18.53
N GLN A 11 -8.96 -4.03 18.04
CA GLN A 11 -7.90 -4.00 17.03
C GLN A 11 -8.36 -3.26 15.76
N ARG A 12 -9.56 -3.60 15.26
CA ARG A 12 -10.14 -2.94 14.08
C ARG A 12 -10.33 -1.43 14.26
N LYS A 13 -10.73 -0.97 15.46
CA LYS A 13 -10.85 0.47 15.72
C LYS A 13 -9.52 1.19 15.58
N VAL A 14 -8.44 0.60 16.09
CA VAL A 14 -7.08 1.14 15.97
C VAL A 14 -6.68 1.24 14.48
N ILE A 15 -6.85 0.15 13.73
CA ILE A 15 -6.49 0.12 12.30
C ILE A 15 -7.33 1.09 11.46
N TYR A 16 -8.63 1.24 11.76
CA TYR A 16 -9.48 2.17 11.02
C TYR A 16 -9.23 3.62 11.39
N ALA A 17 -8.83 3.89 12.64
CA ALA A 17 -8.35 5.22 13.02
C ALA A 17 -7.06 5.55 12.26
N GLU A 18 -6.11 4.61 12.21
CA GLU A 18 -4.86 4.76 11.48
C GLU A 18 -5.07 5.03 9.99
N ARG A 19 -5.85 4.16 9.33
CA ARG A 19 -6.20 4.30 7.92
C ARG A 19 -6.88 5.64 7.62
N ARG A 20 -7.72 6.13 8.55
CA ARG A 20 -8.38 7.44 8.41
C ARG A 20 -7.37 8.58 8.49
N ARG A 21 -6.46 8.57 9.46
CA ARG A 21 -5.38 9.58 9.58
C ARG A 21 -4.58 9.71 8.29
N ILE A 22 -4.21 8.57 7.70
CA ILE A 22 -3.45 8.54 6.44
C ILE A 22 -4.26 9.13 5.27
N LEU A 23 -5.57 8.85 5.21
CA LEU A 23 -6.47 9.38 4.17
C LEU A 23 -6.80 10.87 4.32
N GLU A 24 -6.89 11.36 5.56
CA GLU A 24 -7.15 12.77 5.86
C GLU A 24 -5.94 13.67 5.57
N GLY A 25 -4.76 13.06 5.36
CA GLY A 25 -3.56 13.78 4.98
C GLY A 25 -2.93 14.55 6.15
N GLU A 26 -3.02 13.98 7.36
CA GLU A 26 -2.20 14.41 8.50
C GLU A 26 -0.70 14.33 8.15
N ASN A 27 0.17 14.92 8.98
CA ASN A 27 1.61 15.05 8.72
C ASN A 27 2.31 13.70 8.53
N LEU A 28 2.28 13.15 7.31
CA LEU A 28 2.84 11.84 6.97
C LEU A 28 4.38 11.82 7.08
N ALA A 29 5.02 12.98 6.98
CA ALA A 29 6.46 13.13 7.15
C ALA A 29 6.91 12.75 8.54
N GLU A 30 6.28 13.39 9.52
CA GLU A 30 6.54 13.14 10.93
C GLU A 30 6.17 11.71 11.31
N GLN A 31 5.09 11.19 10.73
CA GLN A 31 4.71 9.79 10.93
C GLN A 31 5.75 8.82 10.35
N ALA A 32 6.23 9.03 9.12
CA ALA A 32 7.25 8.20 8.50
C ALA A 32 8.58 8.27 9.25
N HIS A 33 8.96 9.47 9.72
CA HIS A 33 10.13 9.69 10.56
C HIS A 33 10.02 8.94 11.89
N GLN A 34 8.88 9.02 12.58
CA GLN A 34 8.69 8.25 13.83
C GLN A 34 8.78 6.74 13.58
N MET A 35 8.24 6.24 12.47
CA MET A 35 8.40 4.82 12.10
C MET A 35 9.87 4.47 11.87
N LEU A 36 10.64 5.34 11.23
CA LEU A 36 12.07 5.15 11.04
C LEU A 36 12.81 5.07 12.39
N VAL A 37 12.56 6.01 13.29
CA VAL A 37 13.12 6.03 14.65
C VAL A 37 12.78 4.75 15.40
N ASP A 38 11.52 4.32 15.38
CA ASP A 38 11.06 3.11 16.07
C ASP A 38 11.75 1.86 15.51
N VAL A 39 11.88 1.75 14.18
CA VAL A 39 12.54 0.61 13.52
C VAL A 39 14.03 0.61 13.82
N MET A 40 14.71 1.74 13.72
CA MET A 40 16.14 1.85 14.09
C MET A 40 16.36 1.50 15.56
N THR A 41 15.46 1.94 16.45
CA THR A 41 15.51 1.62 17.88
C THR A 41 15.45 0.11 18.09
N ALA A 42 14.49 -0.57 17.44
CA ALA A 42 14.33 -2.02 17.55
C ALA A 42 15.56 -2.80 17.03
N TYR A 43 16.16 -2.35 15.92
CA TYR A 43 17.37 -2.96 15.36
C TYR A 43 18.57 -2.79 16.28
N VAL A 44 18.79 -1.58 16.79
CA VAL A 44 19.87 -1.30 17.75
C VAL A 44 19.65 -2.08 19.05
N ASP A 45 18.44 -2.04 19.62
CA ASP A 45 18.11 -2.80 20.83
C ASP A 45 18.36 -4.29 20.66
N GLY A 46 17.97 -4.87 19.52
CA GLY A 46 18.22 -6.27 19.21
C GLY A 46 19.70 -6.61 19.10
N ALA A 47 20.52 -5.70 18.57
CA ALA A 47 21.97 -5.90 18.44
C ALA A 47 22.73 -5.68 19.76
N THR A 48 22.23 -4.80 20.63
CA THR A 48 22.90 -4.39 21.87
C THR A 48 22.26 -4.96 23.14
N ALA A 49 21.38 -5.97 23.02
CA ALA A 49 20.63 -6.52 24.16
C ALA A 49 21.51 -7.25 25.18
N GLU A 50 22.58 -7.88 24.72
CA GLU A 50 23.46 -8.72 25.53
C GLU A 50 24.93 -8.36 25.29
N GLY A 51 25.76 -8.59 26.31
CA GLY A 51 27.22 -8.38 26.22
C GLY A 51 27.67 -6.92 26.29
N TYR A 52 28.96 -6.73 26.08
CA TYR A 52 29.58 -5.41 25.95
C TYR A 52 29.68 -5.00 24.47
N ALA A 53 30.11 -3.79 24.18
CA ALA A 53 30.25 -3.27 22.81
C ALA A 53 31.10 -4.20 21.91
N GLU A 54 32.11 -4.86 22.48
CA GLU A 54 32.99 -5.82 21.82
C GLU A 54 32.28 -7.13 21.40
N ASP A 55 31.17 -7.47 22.06
CA ASP A 55 30.39 -8.68 21.82
C ASP A 55 29.25 -8.46 20.80
N TRP A 56 29.00 -7.21 20.40
CA TRP A 56 27.89 -6.89 19.49
C TRP A 56 28.17 -7.39 18.07
N ASP A 57 27.18 -8.09 17.50
CA ASP A 57 27.23 -8.55 16.10
C ASP A 57 26.83 -7.40 15.15
N LEU A 58 27.76 -6.46 14.97
CA LEU A 58 27.57 -5.29 14.10
C LEU A 58 27.45 -5.67 12.62
N GLU A 59 28.08 -6.76 12.17
CA GLU A 59 27.93 -7.21 10.79
C GLU A 59 26.48 -7.62 10.52
N LYS A 60 25.88 -8.41 11.42
CA LYS A 60 24.47 -8.80 11.30
C LYS A 60 23.53 -7.59 11.39
N LEU A 61 23.84 -6.62 12.24
CA LEU A 61 23.08 -5.36 12.29
C LEU A 61 23.12 -4.66 10.93
N TRP A 62 24.30 -4.48 10.34
CA TRP A 62 24.47 -3.84 9.03
C TRP A 62 23.81 -4.63 7.90
N GLU A 63 23.87 -5.98 7.91
CA GLU A 63 23.14 -6.82 6.96
C GLU A 63 21.63 -6.56 6.99
N GLY A 64 21.07 -6.42 8.19
CA GLY A 64 19.66 -6.08 8.38
C GLY A 64 19.33 -4.67 7.89
N LEU A 65 20.13 -3.67 8.29
CA LEU A 65 19.92 -2.27 7.90
C LEU A 65 20.00 -2.05 6.38
N ARG A 66 20.92 -2.75 5.70
CA ARG A 66 21.06 -2.71 4.22
C ARG A 66 19.83 -3.23 3.48
N GLN A 67 18.95 -4.00 4.12
CA GLN A 67 17.67 -4.41 3.54
C GLN A 67 16.61 -3.32 3.64
N LEU A 68 16.75 -2.40 4.60
CA LEU A 68 15.80 -1.32 4.85
C LEU A 68 16.14 -0.08 4.03
N TYR A 69 17.39 0.37 4.05
CA TYR A 69 17.81 1.63 3.42
C TYR A 69 19.27 1.57 2.93
N PRO A 70 19.69 2.48 2.04
CA PRO A 70 21.07 2.54 1.58
C PRO A 70 21.99 3.12 2.67
N VAL A 71 22.49 2.24 3.55
CA VAL A 71 23.41 2.61 4.64
C VAL A 71 24.66 3.29 4.09
N GLY A 72 24.92 4.51 4.56
CA GLY A 72 26.00 5.37 4.06
C GLY A 72 27.24 5.42 4.96
N ILE A 73 27.19 4.81 6.14
CA ILE A 73 28.31 4.73 7.09
C ILE A 73 28.78 3.28 7.28
N ASP A 74 30.08 3.12 7.52
CA ASP A 74 30.66 1.83 7.89
C ASP A 74 30.72 1.70 9.42
N HIS A 75 30.50 0.49 9.93
CA HIS A 75 30.58 0.23 11.37
C HIS A 75 32.02 0.31 11.89
N HIS A 76 33.01 0.01 11.04
CA HIS A 76 34.42 0.17 11.38
C HIS A 76 34.77 1.62 11.71
N ASP A 77 34.19 2.59 10.98
CA ASP A 77 34.42 4.02 11.22
C ASP A 77 33.90 4.48 12.60
N LEU A 78 32.89 3.80 13.15
CA LEU A 78 32.32 4.11 14.46
C LEU A 78 33.17 3.55 15.60
N VAL A 79 33.72 2.35 15.42
CA VAL A 79 34.59 1.69 16.41
C VAL A 79 35.98 2.32 16.45
N ASP A 80 36.49 2.79 15.31
CA ASP A 80 37.83 3.39 15.18
C ASP A 80 37.85 4.92 15.44
N SER A 81 36.70 5.55 15.74
CA SER A 81 36.64 7.00 15.92
C SER A 81 37.26 7.44 17.26
N ASP A 82 38.30 8.28 17.19
CA ASP A 82 39.04 8.91 18.30
C ASP A 82 38.19 9.89 19.18
N ALA A 83 36.88 9.65 19.33
CA ALA A 83 35.94 10.53 20.01
C ALA A 83 35.97 10.35 21.55
N VAL A 84 36.90 11.05 22.21
CA VAL A 84 36.80 11.57 23.60
C VAL A 84 36.40 10.56 24.71
N GLY A 85 36.78 9.29 24.54
CA GLY A 85 36.78 8.22 25.55
C GLY A 85 37.97 7.30 25.34
N GLU A 86 38.25 6.37 26.27
CA GLU A 86 39.25 5.32 26.01
C GLU A 86 38.89 4.60 24.70
N VAL A 87 39.90 4.36 23.86
CA VAL A 87 39.79 3.64 22.58
C VAL A 87 39.03 2.33 22.80
N GLY A 88 37.76 2.24 22.34
CA GLY A 88 37.03 0.96 22.27
C GLY A 88 35.61 0.89 22.86
N GLU A 89 35.05 1.93 23.47
CA GLU A 89 33.71 1.83 24.09
C GLU A 89 32.61 2.55 23.28
N LEU A 90 32.29 2.06 22.08
CA LEU A 90 31.09 2.51 21.34
C LEU A 90 29.84 2.25 22.19
N THR A 91 29.12 3.30 22.57
CA THR A 91 27.88 3.13 23.34
C THR A 91 26.68 2.86 22.44
N ARG A 92 25.64 2.24 23.01
CA ARG A 92 24.36 2.01 22.30
C ARG A 92 23.78 3.32 21.79
N GLN A 93 23.88 4.38 22.58
CA GLN A 93 23.33 5.68 22.22
C GLN A 93 24.09 6.31 21.05
N GLU A 94 25.42 6.26 21.07
CA GLU A 94 26.24 6.75 19.95
C GLU A 94 25.98 5.96 18.66
N LEU A 95 25.85 4.63 18.76
CA LEU A 95 25.46 3.78 17.64
C LEU A 95 24.09 4.19 17.08
N PHE A 96 23.10 4.36 17.94
CA PHE A 96 21.77 4.80 17.54
C PHE A 96 21.78 6.19 16.89
N ASP A 97 22.46 7.16 17.50
CA ASP A 97 22.54 8.53 17.01
C ASP A 97 23.25 8.61 15.65
N ALA A 98 24.30 7.82 15.45
CA ALA A 98 25.00 7.72 14.17
C ALA A 98 24.09 7.12 13.07
N LEU A 99 23.40 6.02 13.39
CA LEU A 99 22.52 5.32 12.45
C LEU A 99 21.29 6.15 12.08
N ILE A 100 20.66 6.84 13.03
CA ILE A 100 19.49 7.67 12.74
C ILE A 100 19.88 8.89 11.90
N ALA A 101 21.05 9.50 12.16
CA ALA A 101 21.55 10.61 11.36
C ALA A 101 21.91 10.18 9.91
N ASP A 102 22.44 8.96 9.73
CA ASP A 102 22.65 8.37 8.40
C ASP A 102 21.32 8.12 7.67
N ALA A 103 20.37 7.50 8.35
CA ALA A 103 19.06 7.20 7.78
C ALA A 103 18.25 8.46 7.43
N GLU A 104 18.31 9.51 8.26
CA GLU A 104 17.69 10.81 7.97
C GLU A 104 18.30 11.48 6.73
N ARG A 105 19.62 11.41 6.58
CA ARG A 105 20.30 11.89 5.38
C ARG A 105 19.86 11.12 4.15
N ALA A 106 19.88 9.79 4.21
CA ALA A 106 19.41 8.93 3.12
C ALA A 106 17.95 9.22 2.76
N TYR A 107 17.11 9.50 3.76
CA TYR A 107 15.70 9.81 3.54
C TYR A 107 15.53 11.16 2.82
N ALA A 108 16.31 12.18 3.20
CA ALA A 108 16.29 13.48 2.54
C ALA A 108 16.79 13.39 1.09
N GLU A 109 17.84 12.60 0.82
CA GLU A 109 18.31 12.32 -0.54
C GLU A 109 17.22 11.61 -1.36
N ARG A 110 16.55 10.64 -0.75
CA ARG A 110 15.44 9.92 -1.38
C ARG A 110 14.27 10.84 -1.72
N GLU A 111 13.89 11.73 -0.80
CA GLU A 111 12.86 12.74 -1.05
C GLU A 111 13.22 13.62 -2.25
N ALA A 112 14.45 14.12 -2.31
CA ALA A 112 14.93 14.93 -3.43
C ALA A 112 14.90 14.17 -4.76
N GLU A 113 15.26 12.88 -4.78
CA GLU A 113 15.17 12.02 -5.96
C GLU A 113 13.72 11.89 -6.46
N ILE A 114 12.78 11.61 -5.54
CA ILE A 114 11.36 11.44 -5.88
C ILE A 114 10.76 12.74 -6.39
N GLU A 115 11.09 13.87 -5.77
CA GLU A 115 10.63 15.19 -6.23
C GLU A 115 11.22 15.59 -7.58
N ALA A 116 12.47 15.21 -7.87
CA ALA A 116 13.07 15.43 -9.19
C ALA A 116 12.35 14.62 -10.30
N ILE A 117 11.78 13.46 -9.98
CA ILE A 117 11.07 12.59 -10.93
C ILE A 117 9.63 13.06 -11.17
N ALA A 118 8.91 13.43 -10.11
CA ALA A 118 7.45 13.60 -10.15
C ALA A 118 6.92 14.96 -9.65
N GLY A 119 7.82 15.86 -9.24
CA GLY A 119 7.51 17.21 -8.78
C GLY A 119 7.31 17.34 -7.27
N GLU A 120 7.10 18.58 -6.83
CA GLU A 120 6.94 18.94 -5.41
C GLU A 120 5.79 18.17 -4.74
N GLY A 121 6.04 17.65 -3.54
CA GLY A 121 5.05 16.89 -2.76
C GLY A 121 4.84 15.45 -3.26
N ALA A 122 5.65 15.00 -4.23
CA ALA A 122 5.61 13.62 -4.69
C ALA A 122 5.94 12.62 -3.57
N MET A 123 6.93 12.92 -2.72
CA MET A 123 7.29 12.08 -1.60
C MET A 123 6.11 11.88 -0.63
N ARG A 124 5.34 12.94 -0.35
CA ARG A 124 4.15 12.88 0.52
C ARG A 124 3.06 11.96 -0.05
N GLN A 125 2.90 11.96 -1.37
CA GLN A 125 1.96 11.06 -2.03
C GLN A 125 2.48 9.61 -2.03
N LEU A 126 3.80 9.42 -2.18
CA LEU A 126 4.42 8.11 -2.08
C LEU A 126 4.19 7.51 -0.69
N GLU A 127 4.45 8.26 0.37
CA GLU A 127 4.21 7.82 1.74
C GLU A 127 2.77 7.37 1.96
N ARG A 128 1.81 8.20 1.54
CA ARG A 128 0.39 7.85 1.66
C ARG A 128 0.08 6.52 0.99
N ASN A 129 0.59 6.33 -0.22
CA ASN A 129 0.33 5.13 -1.00
C ASN A 129 0.99 3.90 -0.36
N VAL A 130 2.23 4.03 0.09
CA VAL A 130 2.97 2.96 0.77
C VAL A 130 2.27 2.58 2.07
N LEU A 131 2.02 3.54 2.96
CA LEU A 131 1.40 3.30 4.25
C LEU A 131 0.02 2.65 4.13
N LEU A 132 -0.84 3.13 3.23
CA LEU A 132 -2.16 2.51 2.99
C LEU A 132 -2.04 1.09 2.45
N SER A 133 -1.15 0.86 1.49
CA SER A 133 -0.97 -0.46 0.89
C SER A 133 -0.42 -1.48 1.88
N VAL A 134 0.56 -1.09 2.70
CA VAL A 134 1.14 -1.96 3.73
C VAL A 134 0.10 -2.24 4.82
N LEU A 135 -0.58 -1.22 5.33
CA LEU A 135 -1.64 -1.37 6.33
C LEU A 135 -2.74 -2.33 5.85
N ASP A 136 -3.28 -2.12 4.65
CA ASP A 136 -4.37 -2.95 4.13
C ASP A 136 -3.93 -4.40 3.88
N ARG A 137 -2.65 -4.65 3.55
CA ARG A 137 -2.10 -6.00 3.39
C ARG A 137 -1.84 -6.67 4.74
N LYS A 138 -1.07 -6.05 5.64
CA LYS A 138 -0.75 -6.58 6.98
C LYS A 138 -2.01 -6.87 7.79
N TRP A 139 -3.01 -5.98 7.72
CA TRP A 139 -4.28 -6.22 8.39
C TRP A 139 -5.02 -7.44 7.86
N ARG A 140 -5.05 -7.66 6.53
CA ARG A 140 -5.64 -8.88 5.97
C ARG A 140 -4.89 -10.13 6.42
N GLU A 141 -3.55 -10.10 6.38
CA GLU A 141 -2.71 -11.20 6.87
C GLU A 141 -3.06 -11.54 8.32
N HIS A 142 -3.09 -10.54 9.21
CA HIS A 142 -3.48 -10.70 10.60
C HIS A 142 -4.90 -11.25 10.79
N LEU A 143 -5.88 -10.82 9.98
CA LEU A 143 -7.22 -11.40 10.03
C LEU A 143 -7.21 -12.91 9.75
N TYR A 144 -6.42 -13.37 8.78
CA TYR A 144 -6.26 -14.80 8.52
C TYR A 144 -5.60 -15.52 9.69
N GLU A 145 -4.56 -14.94 10.28
CA GLU A 145 -3.87 -15.53 11.43
C GLU A 145 -4.78 -15.60 12.68
N MET A 146 -5.61 -14.58 12.90
CA MET A 146 -6.59 -14.55 13.99
C MET A 146 -7.71 -15.59 13.81
N ASP A 147 -8.11 -15.87 12.56
CA ASP A 147 -9.05 -16.95 12.24
C ASP A 147 -8.42 -18.32 12.57
N TYR A 148 -7.15 -18.54 12.17
CA TYR A 148 -6.40 -19.75 12.54
C TYR A 148 -6.23 -19.91 14.05
N LEU A 149 -5.87 -18.84 14.75
CA LEU A 149 -5.74 -18.85 16.20
C LEU A 149 -7.05 -19.26 16.88
N ARG A 150 -8.18 -18.71 16.40
CA ARG A 150 -9.51 -19.03 16.93
C ARG A 150 -9.87 -20.50 16.76
N GLU A 151 -9.55 -21.10 15.61
CA GLU A 151 -9.77 -22.53 15.38
C GLU A 151 -8.87 -23.42 16.26
N GLY A 152 -7.60 -23.04 16.41
CA GLY A 152 -6.60 -23.81 17.16
C GLY A 152 -6.74 -23.76 18.69
N ILE A 153 -7.30 -22.68 19.25
CA ILE A 153 -7.33 -22.50 20.71
C ILE A 153 -8.27 -23.48 21.42
N GLY A 154 -9.28 -23.99 20.71
CA GLY A 154 -10.19 -25.01 21.24
C GLY A 154 -9.48 -26.31 21.64
N LEU A 155 -8.37 -26.65 20.97
CA LEU A 155 -7.58 -27.85 21.27
C LEU A 155 -6.67 -27.66 22.49
N ARG A 156 -6.28 -26.42 22.82
CA ARG A 156 -5.43 -26.09 23.98
C ARG A 156 -6.22 -25.97 25.29
N GLY A 157 -7.55 -25.86 25.21
CA GLY A 157 -8.46 -25.78 26.36
C GLY A 157 -8.50 -27.02 27.27
N LEU A 158 -7.85 -28.14 26.90
CA LEU A 158 -7.69 -29.29 27.80
C LEU A 158 -6.79 -29.00 29.02
N ALA A 159 -6.00 -27.92 28.99
CA ALA A 159 -5.02 -27.59 30.03
C ALA A 159 -5.57 -26.75 31.20
N GLN A 160 -6.88 -26.76 31.48
CA GLN A 160 -7.55 -25.98 32.55
C GLN A 160 -7.43 -24.45 32.44
N GLN A 161 -6.77 -23.91 31.41
CA GLN A 161 -6.74 -22.48 31.13
C GLN A 161 -8.00 -22.03 30.38
N ARG A 162 -8.41 -20.78 30.62
CA ARG A 162 -9.59 -20.20 29.96
C ARG A 162 -9.23 -19.84 28.51
N PRO A 163 -9.83 -20.48 27.49
CA PRO A 163 -9.46 -20.28 26.09
C PRO A 163 -9.70 -18.85 25.59
N GLU A 164 -10.61 -18.12 26.23
CA GLU A 164 -10.88 -16.70 25.95
C GLU A 164 -9.69 -15.79 26.32
N VAL A 165 -8.98 -16.11 27.41
CA VAL A 165 -7.87 -15.31 27.93
C VAL A 165 -6.62 -15.55 27.10
N GLU A 166 -6.34 -16.82 26.78
CA GLU A 166 -5.23 -17.17 25.88
C GLU A 166 -5.42 -16.56 24.49
N TYR A 167 -6.65 -16.56 23.96
CA TYR A 167 -6.94 -15.91 22.68
C TYR A 167 -6.63 -14.42 22.71
N ALA A 168 -7.06 -13.73 23.77
CA ALA A 168 -6.81 -12.31 23.92
C ALA A 168 -5.31 -11.99 24.06
N ARG A 169 -4.57 -12.84 24.78
CA ARG A 169 -3.12 -12.69 24.97
C ARG A 169 -2.35 -12.93 23.67
N GLU A 170 -2.49 -14.12 23.08
CA GLU A 170 -1.79 -14.49 21.84
C GLU A 170 -2.21 -13.56 20.69
N GLY A 171 -3.49 -13.21 20.61
CA GLY A 171 -3.99 -12.24 19.62
C GLY A 171 -3.51 -10.81 19.84
N TYR A 172 -3.19 -10.41 21.07
CA TYR A 172 -2.54 -9.12 21.35
C TYR A 172 -1.08 -9.14 20.90
N ASP A 173 -0.33 -10.18 21.26
CA ASP A 173 1.08 -10.33 20.88
C ASP A 173 1.24 -10.34 19.34
N MET A 174 0.37 -11.08 18.64
CA MET A 174 0.31 -11.07 17.17
C MET A 174 -0.04 -9.69 16.60
N PHE A 175 -0.96 -8.96 17.23
CA PHE A 175 -1.32 -7.62 16.77
C PHE A 175 -0.17 -6.62 16.94
N ILE A 176 0.59 -6.69 18.04
CA ILE A 176 1.79 -5.86 18.23
C ILE A 176 2.86 -6.23 17.19
N GLY A 177 3.13 -7.52 16.96
CA GLY A 177 4.06 -7.96 15.93
C GLY A 177 3.64 -7.52 14.52
N MET A 178 2.33 -7.52 14.22
CA MET A 178 1.79 -6.97 12.97
C MET A 178 2.08 -5.46 12.85
N LEU A 179 1.89 -4.69 13.92
CA LEU A 179 2.18 -3.24 13.93
C LEU A 179 3.66 -2.96 13.73
N GLU A 180 4.55 -3.70 14.39
CA GLU A 180 6.01 -3.58 14.23
C GLU A 180 6.43 -3.92 12.80
N GLY A 181 5.97 -5.06 12.28
CA GLY A 181 6.23 -5.46 10.89
C GLY A 181 5.63 -4.51 9.86
N MET A 182 4.53 -3.80 10.19
CA MET A 182 3.99 -2.74 9.34
C MET A 182 4.93 -1.53 9.28
N LYS A 183 5.52 -1.10 10.40
CA LYS A 183 6.48 0.02 10.43
C LYS A 183 7.73 -0.32 9.62
N GLU A 184 8.32 -1.47 9.89
CA GLU A 184 9.54 -1.95 9.22
C GLU A 184 9.34 -2.05 7.70
N GLU A 185 8.26 -2.71 7.26
CA GLU A 185 7.99 -2.87 5.84
C GLU A 185 7.65 -1.53 5.15
N SER A 186 6.98 -0.62 5.87
CA SER A 186 6.72 0.73 5.36
C SER A 186 8.02 1.49 5.12
N VAL A 187 8.93 1.50 6.10
CA VAL A 187 10.26 2.14 5.98
C VAL A 187 11.03 1.53 4.81
N GLY A 188 11.09 0.20 4.72
CA GLY A 188 11.76 -0.49 3.61
C GLY A 188 11.19 -0.10 2.23
N PHE A 189 9.87 0.00 2.10
CA PHE A 189 9.27 0.47 0.84
C PHE A 189 9.55 1.93 0.54
N LEU A 190 9.56 2.82 1.53
CA LEU A 190 9.84 4.25 1.31
C LEU A 190 11.22 4.47 0.68
N PHE A 191 12.22 3.71 1.11
CA PHE A 191 13.56 3.79 0.55
C PHE A 191 13.69 3.09 -0.81
N ASN A 192 13.07 1.92 -0.99
CA ASN A 192 13.44 1.03 -2.10
C ASN A 192 12.43 0.97 -3.26
N VAL A 193 11.21 1.48 -3.09
CA VAL A 193 10.16 1.30 -4.10
C VAL A 193 10.47 2.07 -5.39
N SER A 194 10.43 1.40 -6.54
CA SER A 194 10.67 2.07 -7.82
C SER A 194 9.49 2.98 -8.17
N VAL A 195 9.78 4.26 -8.40
CA VAL A 195 8.81 5.28 -8.79
C VAL A 195 8.98 5.61 -10.26
N GLU A 196 7.92 5.42 -11.03
CA GLU A 196 7.85 5.87 -12.42
C GLU A 196 6.88 7.05 -12.51
N ALA A 197 7.30 8.12 -13.20
CA ALA A 197 6.42 9.22 -13.55
C ALA A 197 5.40 8.72 -14.57
N ALA A 198 4.22 8.29 -14.11
CA ALA A 198 3.14 7.99 -15.02
C ALA A 198 2.56 9.32 -15.54
N PRO A 199 2.39 9.52 -16.86
CA PRO A 199 1.57 10.60 -17.35
C PRO A 199 0.20 10.42 -16.71
N GLY A 200 -0.25 11.44 -15.96
CA GLY A 200 -1.54 11.40 -15.28
C GLY A 200 -2.62 10.93 -16.25
N PRO A 201 -3.61 10.14 -15.81
CA PRO A 201 -4.66 9.69 -16.70
C PRO A 201 -5.26 10.93 -17.36
N ALA A 202 -5.06 11.06 -18.67
CA ALA A 202 -5.76 12.06 -19.45
C ALA A 202 -7.23 11.71 -19.29
N VAL A 203 -7.90 12.38 -18.35
CA VAL A 203 -9.34 12.40 -18.25
C VAL A 203 -9.80 13.02 -19.56
N SER A 204 -10.03 12.17 -20.56
CA SER A 204 -10.70 12.57 -21.78
C SER A 204 -12.01 13.17 -21.30
N PRO A 205 -12.30 14.46 -21.59
CA PRO A 205 -13.54 15.06 -21.18
C PRO A 205 -14.65 14.16 -21.73
N MET A 206 -15.38 13.52 -20.81
CA MET A 206 -16.52 12.70 -21.18
C MET A 206 -17.46 13.66 -21.91
N ALA A 207 -17.71 13.40 -23.20
CA ALA A 207 -18.62 14.22 -23.98
C ALA A 207 -19.95 14.26 -23.20
N ALA A 208 -20.40 15.47 -22.87
CA ALA A 208 -21.67 15.63 -22.16
C ALA A 208 -22.75 14.89 -22.96
N PRO A 209 -23.57 14.04 -22.32
CA PRO A 209 -24.72 13.43 -22.98
C PRO A 209 -25.55 14.51 -23.68
N PRO A 210 -25.99 14.30 -24.93
CA PRO A 210 -26.83 15.27 -25.61
C PRO A 210 -28.09 15.53 -24.76
N GLY A 211 -28.35 16.80 -24.45
CA GLY A 211 -29.47 17.25 -23.61
C GLY A 211 -29.08 17.87 -22.25
N LEU A 212 -27.87 17.63 -21.74
CA LEU A 212 -27.41 18.25 -20.48
C LEU A 212 -27.00 19.73 -20.63
N ALA A 213 -26.63 20.15 -21.84
CA ALA A 213 -26.31 21.55 -22.14
C ALA A 213 -27.53 22.48 -21.98
N GLU A 214 -28.73 21.98 -22.29
CA GLU A 214 -29.98 22.72 -22.20
C GLU A 214 -30.44 22.87 -20.74
N PHE A 215 -30.22 21.82 -19.92
CA PHE A 215 -30.40 21.89 -18.46
C PHE A 215 -29.40 22.83 -17.78
N ALA A 216 -28.14 22.84 -18.22
CA ALA A 216 -27.11 23.75 -17.71
C ALA A 216 -27.41 25.22 -18.06
N ALA A 217 -27.93 25.49 -19.26
CA ALA A 217 -28.35 26.83 -19.67
C ALA A 217 -29.56 27.33 -18.86
N ALA A 218 -30.58 26.49 -18.65
CA ALA A 218 -31.75 26.82 -17.83
C ALA A 218 -31.40 27.03 -16.33
N ALA A 219 -30.43 26.28 -15.81
CA ALA A 219 -29.93 26.47 -14.45
C ALA A 219 -29.09 27.75 -14.30
N ALA A 220 -28.36 28.16 -15.34
CA ALA A 220 -27.56 29.39 -15.36
C ALA A 220 -28.42 30.67 -15.42
N GLU A 221 -29.57 30.65 -16.11
CA GLU A 221 -30.52 31.77 -16.11
C GLU A 221 -31.23 31.97 -14.76
N SER A 222 -31.34 30.89 -13.97
CA SER A 222 -32.10 30.89 -12.71
C SER A 222 -31.26 31.26 -11.47
N ASN A 223 -29.92 31.27 -11.57
CA ASN A 223 -29.05 31.38 -10.40
C ASN A 223 -28.18 32.65 -10.40
N LYS A 224 -28.78 33.79 -10.06
CA LYS A 224 -28.07 35.04 -9.70
C LYS A 224 -27.56 35.06 -8.25
N GLY A 225 -27.42 33.91 -7.59
CA GLY A 225 -26.90 33.77 -6.23
C GLY A 225 -25.72 32.81 -6.20
N GLY A 226 -24.51 33.34 -6.01
CA GLY A 226 -23.27 32.59 -6.13
C GLY A 226 -23.13 31.43 -5.14
N VAL A 227 -22.54 30.34 -5.62
CA VAL A 227 -21.77 29.40 -4.81
C VAL A 227 -20.46 29.19 -5.55
N ALA A 228 -19.38 29.78 -5.01
CA ALA A 228 -18.03 29.56 -5.51
C ALA A 228 -17.65 28.11 -5.21
N THR A 229 -17.75 27.24 -6.22
CA THR A 229 -17.17 25.91 -6.17
C THR A 229 -15.66 26.10 -6.12
N LYS A 230 -15.06 25.94 -4.93
CA LYS A 230 -13.61 25.98 -4.74
C LYS A 230 -13.01 24.95 -5.70
N GLN A 231 -12.31 25.43 -6.74
CA GLN A 231 -11.64 24.58 -7.71
C GLN A 231 -10.66 23.69 -6.95
N ARG A 232 -10.95 22.39 -6.91
CA ARG A 232 -10.00 21.41 -6.39
C ARG A 232 -8.80 21.44 -7.36
N PRO A 233 -7.57 21.64 -6.87
CA PRO A 233 -6.41 21.65 -7.76
C PRO A 233 -6.38 20.34 -8.55
N ALA A 234 -6.01 20.45 -9.83
CA ALA A 234 -5.86 19.29 -10.72
C ALA A 234 -4.97 18.23 -10.06
N PRO A 235 -5.22 16.93 -10.26
CA PRO A 235 -4.34 15.91 -9.73
C PRO A 235 -2.94 16.16 -10.31
N SER A 236 -1.98 16.44 -9.43
CA SER A 236 -0.56 16.31 -9.75
C SER A 236 -0.30 14.90 -10.25
N ALA A 237 0.73 14.74 -11.09
CA ALA A 237 1.04 13.51 -11.79
C ALA A 237 0.88 12.29 -10.86
N ALA A 238 0.05 11.31 -11.29
CA ALA A 238 -0.25 10.15 -10.48
C ALA A 238 1.02 9.29 -10.37
N LEU A 239 1.70 9.35 -9.22
CA LEU A 239 2.84 8.49 -8.92
C LEU A 239 2.43 7.02 -8.96
N ARG A 240 3.15 6.23 -9.77
CA ARG A 240 3.03 4.78 -9.78
C ARG A 240 4.25 4.20 -9.08
N ALA A 241 4.00 3.63 -7.90
CA ALA A 241 4.96 2.84 -7.14
C ALA A 241 4.86 1.38 -7.60
N LYS A 242 5.91 0.86 -8.22
CA LYS A 242 5.93 -0.51 -8.74
C LYS A 242 5.99 -1.51 -7.58
N GLY A 243 5.04 -2.45 -7.53
CA GLY A 243 4.96 -3.46 -6.46
C GLY A 243 4.12 -3.07 -5.24
N VAL A 244 3.76 -1.80 -5.10
CA VAL A 244 2.82 -1.30 -4.08
C VAL A 244 1.46 -1.18 -4.77
N GLY A 245 0.55 -2.11 -4.44
CA GLY A 245 -0.65 -2.43 -5.21
C GLY A 245 -1.46 -1.22 -5.64
N ASN A 246 -1.34 -0.88 -6.92
CA ASN A 246 -2.14 0.17 -7.58
C ASN A 246 -2.83 -0.37 -8.85
N ASP A 247 -2.78 -1.69 -9.05
CA ASP A 247 -3.49 -2.43 -10.07
C ASP A 247 -4.83 -2.88 -9.50
N ALA A 248 -5.82 -1.99 -9.53
CA ALA A 248 -7.21 -2.43 -9.39
C ALA A 248 -7.51 -3.40 -10.54
N PRO A 249 -7.95 -4.65 -10.28
CA PRO A 249 -8.29 -5.57 -11.35
C PRO A 249 -9.37 -4.94 -12.25
N PRO A 250 -9.30 -5.12 -13.59
CA PRO A 250 -10.22 -4.47 -14.50
C PRO A 250 -11.66 -4.88 -14.18
N LEU A 251 -12.45 -3.92 -13.71
CA LEU A 251 -13.85 -4.13 -13.39
C LEU A 251 -14.65 -4.26 -14.69
N THR A 252 -15.43 -5.32 -14.78
CA THR A 252 -16.35 -5.57 -15.89
C THR A 252 -17.77 -5.27 -15.41
N TYR A 253 -18.42 -4.29 -16.02
CA TYR A 253 -19.80 -3.94 -15.77
C TYR A 253 -20.68 -4.41 -16.92
N SER A 254 -21.85 -4.97 -16.63
CA SER A 254 -22.86 -5.28 -17.64
C SER A 254 -24.14 -4.50 -17.36
N GLY A 255 -24.60 -3.71 -18.33
CA GLY A 255 -25.83 -2.93 -18.26
C GLY A 255 -26.76 -3.22 -19.46
N PRO A 256 -28.05 -2.89 -19.37
CA PRO A 256 -28.97 -3.02 -20.49
C PRO A 256 -28.64 -1.97 -21.57
N SER A 257 -28.61 -2.38 -22.84
CA SER A 257 -28.43 -1.47 -23.98
C SER A 257 -29.76 -0.89 -24.45
N GLU A 258 -29.72 0.24 -25.17
CA GLU A 258 -30.91 0.95 -25.66
C GLU A 258 -31.78 0.08 -26.60
N ASP A 259 -31.19 -0.90 -27.27
CA ASP A 259 -31.88 -1.89 -28.12
C ASP A 259 -32.40 -3.13 -27.36
N GLY A 260 -32.35 -3.12 -26.02
CA GLY A 260 -32.81 -4.23 -25.16
C GLY A 260 -31.82 -5.41 -25.04
N GLY A 261 -30.56 -5.21 -25.39
CA GLY A 261 -29.46 -6.16 -25.19
C GLY A 261 -28.72 -5.97 -23.86
N VAL A 262 -27.63 -6.72 -23.64
CA VAL A 262 -26.72 -6.51 -22.50
C VAL A 262 -25.38 -6.05 -23.04
N GLU A 263 -24.98 -4.83 -22.69
CA GLU A 263 -23.69 -4.24 -23.02
C GLU A 263 -22.70 -4.46 -21.88
N VAL A 264 -21.48 -4.87 -22.21
CA VAL A 264 -20.43 -5.20 -21.24
C VAL A 264 -19.26 -4.26 -21.44
N THR A 265 -19.05 -3.37 -20.46
CA THR A 265 -17.99 -2.37 -20.49
C THR A 265 -16.91 -2.75 -19.49
N ARG A 266 -15.64 -2.69 -19.91
CA ARG A 266 -14.48 -2.93 -19.06
C ARG A 266 -13.78 -1.60 -18.77
N SER A 267 -13.55 -1.31 -17.50
CA SER A 267 -12.74 -0.17 -17.07
C SER A 267 -11.26 -0.56 -17.08
N GLY A 268 -10.46 0.11 -17.91
CA GLY A 268 -8.99 0.00 -17.92
C GLY A 268 -8.42 -0.83 -19.06
N GLY A 269 -8.24 -0.22 -20.23
CA GLY A 269 -7.50 -0.81 -21.35
C GLY A 269 -7.77 -0.07 -22.66
N ALA A 270 -6.72 0.43 -23.30
CA ALA A 270 -6.79 1.09 -24.60
C ALA A 270 -7.66 0.30 -25.59
N GLN A 271 -8.64 0.99 -26.18
CA GLN A 271 -9.47 0.49 -27.26
C GLN A 271 -8.56 0.14 -28.46
N LYS A 272 -8.23 -1.14 -28.61
CA LYS A 272 -7.76 -1.65 -29.91
C LYS A 272 -8.95 -1.62 -30.84
N ALA A 273 -8.93 -0.67 -31.78
CA ALA A 273 -9.79 -0.69 -32.93
C ALA A 273 -9.70 -2.04 -33.67
N GLY A 274 -10.86 -2.60 -34.01
CA GLY A 274 -10.98 -3.58 -35.09
C GLY A 274 -11.31 -5.02 -34.67
N ALA A 275 -12.61 -5.31 -34.52
CA ALA A 275 -13.27 -6.40 -35.23
C ALA A 275 -14.78 -6.29 -34.98
N ASN A 276 -15.46 -5.52 -35.82
CA ASN A 276 -16.91 -5.51 -35.88
C ASN A 276 -17.36 -6.90 -36.38
N GLY A 277 -17.76 -7.76 -35.45
CA GLY A 277 -18.18 -9.13 -35.69
C GLY A 277 -19.47 -9.43 -34.93
N GLY A 278 -20.50 -8.62 -35.18
CA GLY A 278 -21.84 -8.80 -34.66
C GLY A 278 -22.42 -10.15 -35.09
N GLY A 279 -22.76 -10.96 -34.09
CA GLY A 279 -23.43 -12.23 -34.29
C GLY A 279 -23.64 -12.90 -32.93
N SER A 280 -24.90 -13.01 -32.53
CA SER A 280 -25.30 -13.73 -31.33
C SER A 280 -24.75 -15.16 -31.35
N ARG A 281 -24.59 -15.78 -30.17
CA ARG A 281 -24.07 -17.15 -30.03
C ARG A 281 -24.87 -18.18 -30.87
N ARG A 282 -26.13 -17.86 -31.15
CA ARG A 282 -27.04 -18.63 -32.00
C ARG A 282 -26.67 -18.53 -33.47
N GLU A 283 -26.41 -17.33 -34.00
CA GLU A 283 -25.99 -17.13 -35.38
C GLU A 283 -24.62 -17.75 -35.67
N ARG A 284 -23.70 -17.74 -34.69
CA ARG A 284 -22.42 -18.46 -34.83
C ARG A 284 -22.58 -19.98 -34.91
N ARG A 285 -23.56 -20.56 -34.20
CA ARG A 285 -23.88 -21.99 -34.29
C ARG A 285 -24.57 -22.35 -35.60
N GLU A 286 -25.41 -21.47 -36.13
CA GLU A 286 -26.07 -21.69 -37.42
C GLU A 286 -25.08 -21.55 -38.59
N ALA A 287 -24.18 -20.56 -38.56
CA ALA A 287 -23.11 -20.42 -39.54
C ALA A 287 -22.14 -21.62 -39.52
N ALA A 288 -21.83 -22.17 -38.34
CA ALA A 288 -21.01 -23.39 -38.24
C ALA A 288 -21.72 -24.63 -38.81
N ARG A 289 -23.05 -24.74 -38.63
CA ARG A 289 -23.87 -25.82 -39.20
C ARG A 289 -23.99 -25.73 -40.72
N GLN A 290 -24.11 -24.53 -41.27
CA GLN A 290 -24.14 -24.31 -42.72
C GLN A 290 -22.79 -24.59 -43.38
N ARG A 291 -21.67 -24.19 -42.75
CA ARG A 291 -20.31 -24.52 -43.24
C ARG A 291 -20.03 -26.03 -43.22
N GLY A 292 -20.52 -26.75 -42.21
CA GLY A 292 -20.40 -28.22 -42.14
C GLY A 292 -21.25 -29.00 -43.14
N ARG A 293 -22.35 -28.41 -43.65
CA ARG A 293 -23.16 -28.99 -44.72
C ARG A 293 -22.48 -28.85 -46.09
N HIS A 294 -21.96 -27.67 -46.40
CA HIS A 294 -21.23 -27.44 -47.65
C HIS A 294 -19.91 -28.23 -47.76
N SER A 295 -19.24 -28.55 -46.65
CA SER A 295 -18.06 -29.42 -46.68
C SER A 295 -18.39 -30.89 -46.94
N LYS A 296 -19.65 -31.31 -46.73
CA LYS A 296 -20.09 -32.70 -46.91
C LYS A 296 -20.60 -32.97 -48.34
N GLU A 297 -21.15 -31.96 -49.02
CA GLU A 297 -21.55 -32.05 -50.44
C GLU A 297 -20.37 -31.99 -51.42
N ARG A 298 -19.20 -31.49 -50.99
CA ARG A 298 -17.98 -31.44 -51.81
C ARG A 298 -17.13 -32.72 -51.79
N ARG A 299 -17.59 -33.78 -51.11
CA ARG A 299 -16.81 -35.01 -50.87
C ARG A 299 -17.53 -36.29 -51.28
N VAL A 300 -18.42 -36.20 -52.29
CA VAL A 300 -18.98 -37.33 -53.04
C VAL A 300 -18.65 -37.14 -54.51
#